data_AF-X0TAC5-F1
#
_entry.id   AF-X0TAC5-F1
#
_cell.length_a   1.000
_cell.length_b   1.000
_cell.length_c   1.000
_cell.angle_alpha   90.00
_cell.angle_beta   90.00
_cell.angle_gamma   90.00
#
_symmetry.space_group_name_H-M   'P 1'
#
loop_
_entity.id
_entity.type
_entity.pdbx_description
1 polymer ?
#
loop_
_entity_poly.entity_id
_entity_poly.type
_entity_poly.pdbx_seq_one_letter_code
_entity_poly.pdbx_strand_id
1 'polypeptide(L)' 'EGIKVGIYRLITIWPFPDEKVKDTVKDAKAVIVPELNYTGVIAEQVERVTDLNTPVIRVPNVCEIHHPNDILKVIKEVAK' A
#
# COMPACT_ATOMS: atom_id res chain seq x y z
N GLU A 1 -14.18 12.73 1.11
CA GLU A 1 -15.25 12.05 0.34
C GLU A 1 -15.94 10.90 1.11
N GLY A 2 -15.85 10.84 2.45
CA GLY A 2 -16.52 9.79 3.23
C GLY A 2 -15.96 8.37 3.07
N ILE A 3 -14.89 8.19 2.29
CA ILE A 3 -14.24 6.89 2.06
C ILE A 3 -13.46 6.50 3.33
N LYS A 4 -13.75 5.32 3.87
CA LYS A 4 -12.99 4.75 5.00
C LYS A 4 -11.62 4.30 4.50
N VAL A 5 -10.57 5.00 4.92
CA VAL A 5 -9.18 4.69 4.58
C VAL A 5 -8.32 4.69 5.84
N GLY A 6 -7.30 3.83 5.86
CA GLY A 6 -6.26 3.80 6.89
C GLY A 6 -4.91 4.12 6.29
N ILE A 7 -3.97 4.62 7.10
CA ILE A 7 -2.58 4.88 6.69
C ILE A 7 -1.66 4.14 7.65
N TYR A 8 -0.74 3.36 7.09
CA TYR A 8 0.33 2.70 7.84
C TYR A 8 1.69 3.16 7.31
N ARG A 9 2.49 3.76 8.19
CA ARG A 9 3.82 4.27 7.84
C ARG A 9 4.89 3.33 8.38
N LEU A 10 5.62 2.69 7.48
CA LEU A 10 6.83 1.93 7.81
C LEU A 10 7.96 2.90 8.15
N ILE A 11 8.34 2.97 9.43
CA ILE A 11 9.54 3.71 9.89
C ILE A 11 10.75 2.77 9.84
N THR A 12 10.59 1.55 10.34
CA THR A 12 11.59 0.48 10.25
C THR A 12 11.25 -0.39 9.05
N ILE A 13 12.09 -0.33 8.02
CA ILE A 13 11.94 -1.15 6.80
C ILE A 13 12.58 -2.53 7.01
N TRP A 14 13.74 -2.57 7.66
CA TRP A 14 14.44 -3.80 7.95
C TRP A 14 14.94 -3.86 9.41
N PRO A 15 14.78 -5.00 10.13
CA PRO A 15 14.05 -6.21 9.73
C PRO A 15 12.57 -5.90 9.41
N PHE A 16 12.02 -6.54 8.37
CA PHE A 16 10.65 -6.25 7.93
C PHE A 16 9.66 -6.67 9.04
N PRO A 17 8.66 -5.83 9.38
CA PRO A 17 7.74 -6.15 10.46
C PRO A 17 6.54 -6.98 9.98
N ASP A 18 6.77 -8.23 9.58
CA ASP A 18 5.78 -9.13 8.97
C ASP A 18 4.46 -9.21 9.75
N GLU A 19 4.53 -9.50 11.06
CA GLU A 19 3.34 -9.69 11.90
C GLU A 19 2.49 -8.41 12.01
N LYS A 20 3.15 -7.26 12.13
CA LYS A 20 2.45 -5.97 12.26
C LYS A 20 1.79 -5.55 10.95
N VAL A 21 2.47 -5.77 9.83
CA VAL A 21 1.90 -5.49 8.50
C VAL A 21 0.69 -6.39 8.27
N LYS A 22 0.84 -7.70 8.53
CA LYS A 22 -0.26 -8.67 8.41
C LYS A 22 -1.48 -8.28 9.24
N ASP A 23 -1.29 -7.94 10.51
CA ASP A 23 -2.41 -7.54 11.39
C ASP A 23 -3.08 -6.23 10.91
N THR A 24 -2.31 -5.33 10.31
CA THR A 24 -2.82 -4.05 9.79
C THR A 24 -3.65 -4.23 8.52
N VAL A 25 -3.25 -5.15 7.63
CA VAL A 25 -3.87 -5.33 6.30
C VAL A 25 -4.99 -6.36 6.28
N LYS A 26 -5.15 -7.19 7.32
CA LYS A 26 -6.13 -8.30 7.37
C LYS A 26 -7.58 -7.91 7.06
N ASP A 27 -8.00 -6.72 7.49
CA ASP A 27 -9.37 -6.22 7.32
C ASP A 27 -9.49 -5.20 6.17
N ALA A 28 -8.42 -5.00 5.39
CA ALA A 28 -8.40 -4.04 4.30
C ALA A 28 -9.05 -4.63 3.04
N LYS A 29 -9.87 -3.84 2.35
CA LYS A 29 -10.43 -4.21 1.03
C LYS A 29 -9.34 -4.30 -0.04
N ALA A 30 -8.32 -3.44 0.05
CA ALA A 30 -7.11 -3.47 -0.74
C ALA A 30 -6.00 -2.72 -0.02
N VAL A 31 -4.75 -2.98 -0.40
CA VAL A 31 -3.58 -2.26 0.09
C VAL A 31 -2.98 -1.47 -1.06
N ILE A 32 -2.72 -0.18 -0.83
CA ILE A 32 -2.11 0.69 -1.84
C ILE A 32 -0.73 1.07 -1.33
N VAL A 33 0.30 0.79 -2.14
CA VAL A 33 1.71 1.04 -1.79
C VAL A 33 2.30 2.06 -2.77
N PRO A 34 2.35 3.34 -2.38
CA PRO A 34 3.03 4.36 -3.17
C PRO A 34 4.54 4.30 -2.91
N GLU A 35 5.34 4.09 -3.96
CA GLU A 35 6.80 4.01 -3.88
C GLU A 35 7.47 4.91 -4.90
N LEU A 36 8.57 5.56 -4.50
CA LEU A 36 9.40 6.41 -5.39
C LEU A 36 10.38 5.58 -6.24
N ASN A 37 10.03 4.33 -6.51
CA ASN A 37 10.84 3.37 -7.25
C ASN A 37 9.94 2.57 -8.20
N TYR A 38 10.56 1.96 -9.21
CA TYR A 38 9.86 1.15 -10.20
C TYR A 38 9.62 -0.30 -9.73
N THR A 39 10.58 -0.86 -9.00
CA THR A 39 10.62 -2.29 -8.66
C THR A 39 9.56 -2.68 -7.64
N GLY A 40 9.11 -1.77 -6.77
CA GLY A 40 8.06 -2.03 -5.78
C GLY A 40 8.49 -3.05 -4.71
N VAL A 41 9.72 -2.94 -4.20
CA VAL A 41 10.29 -3.93 -3.26
C VAL A 41 9.45 -4.02 -1.99
N ILE A 42 8.94 -2.89 -1.49
CA ILE A 42 8.10 -2.88 -0.30
C ILE A 42 6.73 -3.49 -0.60
N ALA A 43 6.15 -3.17 -1.75
CA ALA A 43 4.90 -3.77 -2.18
C ALA A 43 5.02 -5.30 -2.28
N GLU A 44 6.14 -5.85 -2.77
CA GLU A 44 6.38 -7.29 -2.78
C GLU A 44 6.42 -7.88 -1.35
N GLN A 45 7.08 -7.22 -0.40
CA GLN A 45 7.10 -7.70 0.99
C GLN A 45 5.70 -7.65 1.64
N VAL A 46 4.93 -6.61 1.35
CA VAL A 46 3.54 -6.50 1.79
C VAL A 46 2.68 -7.60 1.17
N GLU A 47 2.85 -7.87 -0.13
CA GLU A 47 2.10 -8.90 -0.86
C GLU A 47 2.38 -10.31 -0.32
N ARG A 48 3.61 -10.58 0.15
CA ARG A 48 3.97 -11.86 0.80
C ARG A 48 3.24 -12.12 2.12
N VAL A 49 2.85 -11.07 2.85
CA VAL A 49 2.20 -11.18 4.17
C VAL A 49 0.70 -10.91 4.14
N THR A 50 0.19 -10.42 3.01
CA THR A 50 -1.22 -10.11 2.78
C THR A 50 -1.97 -11.36 2.29
N ASP A 51 -3.24 -11.51 2.66
CA ASP A 51 -4.07 -12.61 2.15
C ASP A 51 -4.28 -12.50 0.64
N LEU A 52 -4.33 -13.64 -0.06
CA LEU A 52 -4.47 -13.70 -1.53
C LEU A 52 -5.75 -13.03 -2.07
N ASN A 53 -6.76 -12.83 -1.22
CA ASN A 53 -8.01 -12.18 -1.59
C ASN A 53 -7.94 -10.64 -1.50
N THR A 54 -6.91 -10.10 -0.87
CA THR A 54 -6.73 -8.65 -0.68
C THR A 54 -5.71 -8.14 -1.70
N PRO A 55 -6.13 -7.41 -2.74
CA PRO A 55 -5.22 -6.95 -3.77
C PRO A 55 -4.23 -5.92 -3.21
N VAL A 56 -2.96 -6.08 -3.57
CA VAL A 56 -1.88 -5.13 -3.29
C VAL A 56 -1.58 -4.34 -4.56
N ILE A 57 -1.90 -3.06 -4.54
CA ILE A 57 -1.81 -2.15 -5.69
C ILE A 57 -0.56 -1.30 -5.54
N ARG A 58 0.33 -1.43 -6.52
CA ARG A 58 1.57 -0.65 -6.59
C ARG A 58 1.29 0.67 -7.29
N VAL A 59 1.74 1.77 -6.70
CA VAL A 59 1.71 3.11 -7.33
C VAL A 59 3.16 3.58 -7.47
N PRO A 60 3.89 3.09 -8.49
CA PRO A 60 5.27 3.47 -8.69
C PRO A 60 5.33 4.90 -9.25
N ASN A 61 6.24 5.71 -8.70
CA ASN A 61 6.69 6.93 -9.35
C ASN A 61 8.22 6.96 -9.33
N VAL A 62 8.90 7.40 -10.38
CA VAL A 62 10.36 7.31 -10.46
C VAL A 62 10.95 8.70 -10.29
N CYS A 63 11.69 8.90 -9.19
CA CYS A 63 12.36 10.16 -8.86
C CYS A 63 11.44 11.40 -8.75
N GLU A 64 10.12 11.20 -8.72
CA GLU A 64 9.12 12.26 -8.58
C GLU A 64 8.18 11.94 -7.42
N ILE A 65 7.90 12.96 -6.60
CA ILE A 65 7.00 12.85 -5.45
C ILE A 65 5.58 12.61 -5.94
N HIS A 66 4.88 11.64 -5.35
CA HIS A 66 3.46 11.41 -5.66
C HIS A 66 2.62 12.66 -5.40
N HIS A 67 1.82 13.05 -6.39
CA HIS A 67 0.80 14.06 -6.17
C HIS A 67 -0.37 13.43 -5.39
N PRO A 68 -0.97 14.11 -4.40
CA PRO A 68 -2.09 13.55 -3.63
C PRO A 68 -3.27 13.09 -4.49
N ASN A 69 -3.47 13.73 -5.64
CA ASN A 69 -4.53 13.38 -6.59
C ASN A 69 -4.32 12.00 -7.23
N ASP A 70 -3.07 11.56 -7.42
CA ASP A 70 -2.77 10.25 -8.02
C ASP A 70 -3.17 9.12 -7.06
N ILE A 71 -2.82 9.28 -5.78
CA ILE A 71 -3.20 8.33 -4.72
C ILE A 71 -4.72 8.35 -4.53
N LEU A 72 -5.35 9.53 -4.53
CA LEU A 72 -6.80 9.65 -4.40
C LEU A 72 -7.55 8.96 -5.55
N LYS A 73 -7.03 9.02 -6.78
CA LYS A 73 -7.62 8.34 -7.93
C LYS A 73 -7.64 6.82 -7.71
N VAL A 74 -6.54 6.23 -7.27
CA VAL A 74 -6.44 4.79 -6.99
C VAL A 74 -7.37 4.39 -5.84
N ILE A 75 -7.42 5.20 -4.77
CA ILE A 75 -8.37 4.97 -3.66
C ILE A 75 -9.81 4.92 -4.17
N LYS A 76 -10.21 5.82 -5.08
CA LYS A 76 -11.56 5.84 -5.67
C LYS A 76 -11.88 4.61 -6.52
N GLU A 77 -10.91 4.14 -7.29
CA GLU A 77 -11.06 2.96 -8.15
C GLU A 77 -11.29 1.70 -7.31
N VAL A 78 -10.60 1.59 -6.18
CA VAL A 78 -10.72 0.47 -5.24
C VAL A 78 -11.97 0.57 -4.36
N ALA A 79 -12.36 1.78 -3.96
CA ALA A 79 -13.48 1.99 -3.05
C ALA A 79 -14.83 1.68 -3.69
N LYS A 80 -14.94 1.80 -5.02
CA LYS A 80 -16.10 1.34 -5.80
C LYS A 80 -16.33 -0.16 -5.62
#